data_AF-A0A929NLT0-F1
#
_entry.id   AF-A0A929NLT0-F1
#
_cell.length_a   1.000
_cell.length_b   1.000
_cell.length_c   1.000
_cell.angle_alpha   90.00
_cell.angle_beta   90.00
_cell.angle_gamma   90.00
#
_symmetry.space_group_name_H-M   'P 1'
#
loop_
_entity.id
_entity.type
_entity.pdbx_description
1 polymer ?
#
loop_
_entity_poly.entity_id
_entity_poly.type
_entity_poly.pdbx_seq_one_letter_code
_entity_poly.pdbx_strand_id
1 'polypeptide(L)'
;MQKSSLAILICLLALSTAAIASTDDARARQQQKLDDACKQAREVKIAPLREAVIKDCIDTGKTEEDCRKFNQDYGEKMGNRAALFMDLPECVKAFKHNQSNRSTR
;
A
#
# COMPACT_ATOMS: atom_id res chain seq x y z
N MET A 1 -43.80 -38.53 0.95
CA MET A 1 -42.87 -37.86 1.90
C MET A 1 -41.40 -37.86 1.44
N GLN A 2 -41.10 -37.94 0.13
CA GLN A 2 -39.72 -38.05 -0.39
C GLN A 2 -39.18 -36.75 -1.04
N LYS A 3 -40.07 -35.79 -1.35
CA LYS A 3 -39.73 -34.56 -2.11
C LYS A 3 -39.11 -33.47 -1.22
N SER A 4 -39.46 -33.44 0.06
CA SER A 4 -38.99 -32.42 1.01
C SER A 4 -37.52 -32.61 1.41
N SER A 5 -37.04 -33.87 1.50
CA SER A 5 -35.65 -34.17 1.85
C SER A 5 -34.67 -33.84 0.73
N LEU A 6 -35.10 -33.95 -0.54
CA LEU A 6 -34.29 -33.58 -1.71
C LEU A 6 -34.13 -32.06 -1.83
N ALA A 7 -35.17 -31.29 -1.53
CA ALA A 7 -35.12 -29.82 -1.57
C ALA A 7 -34.18 -29.23 -0.49
N ILE A 8 -34.14 -29.84 0.70
CA ILE A 8 -33.26 -29.42 1.79
C ILE A 8 -31.78 -29.72 1.48
N LEU A 9 -31.50 -30.87 0.84
CA LEU A 9 -30.14 -31.24 0.44
C LEU A 9 -29.57 -30.29 -0.64
N ILE A 10 -30.42 -29.84 -1.57
CA ILE A 10 -30.03 -28.91 -2.64
C ILE A 10 -29.79 -27.49 -2.10
N CYS A 11 -30.57 -27.03 -1.11
CA CYS A 11 -30.33 -25.74 -0.45
C CYS A 11 -29.03 -25.71 0.37
N LEU A 12 -28.61 -26.84 0.95
CA LEU A 12 -27.36 -26.93 1.70
C LEU A 12 -26.11 -26.97 0.79
N LEU A 13 -26.21 -27.55 -0.40
CA LEU A 13 -25.11 -27.54 -1.39
C LEU A 13 -24.89 -26.15 -2.03
N ALA A 14 -25.90 -25.30 -2.08
CA ALA A 14 -25.78 -23.96 -2.67
C ALA A 14 -25.03 -22.95 -1.76
N LEU A 15 -24.80 -23.28 -0.48
CA LEU A 15 -24.17 -22.39 0.49
C LEU A 15 -22.65 -22.57 0.62
N SER A 16 -22.05 -23.55 -0.09
CA SER A 16 -20.62 -23.88 0.04
C SER A 16 -19.70 -23.15 -0.95
N THR A 17 -20.18 -22.17 -1.72
CA THR A 17 -19.34 -21.34 -2.60
C THR A 17 -18.64 -20.20 -1.84
N ALA A 18 -18.28 -20.44 -0.58
CA ALA A 18 -17.50 -19.50 0.23
C ALA A 18 -16.10 -19.32 -0.41
N ALA A 19 -16.00 -18.28 -1.24
CA ALA A 19 -14.81 -17.58 -1.72
C ALA A 19 -13.48 -18.34 -1.54
N ILE A 20 -13.12 -19.17 -2.53
CA ILE A 20 -11.74 -19.60 -2.71
C ILE A 20 -10.98 -18.35 -3.21
N ALA A 21 -10.45 -17.56 -2.28
CA ALA A 21 -9.48 -16.54 -2.64
C ALA A 21 -8.30 -17.26 -3.30
N SER A 22 -7.97 -16.89 -4.54
CA SER A 22 -6.82 -17.47 -5.21
C SER A 22 -5.55 -17.12 -4.41
N THR A 23 -4.52 -17.97 -4.54
CA THR A 23 -3.23 -17.68 -3.89
C THR A 23 -2.63 -16.35 -4.36
N ASP A 24 -2.96 -15.91 -5.57
CA ASP A 24 -2.54 -14.63 -6.14
C ASP A 24 -3.25 -13.45 -5.45
N ASP A 25 -4.55 -13.55 -5.17
CA ASP A 25 -5.28 -12.52 -4.43
C ASP A 25 -4.76 -12.37 -3.00
N ALA A 26 -4.42 -13.49 -2.34
CA ALA A 26 -3.84 -13.47 -1.01
C ALA A 26 -2.46 -12.80 -1.00
N ARG A 27 -1.62 -13.08 -1.99
CA ARG A 27 -0.30 -12.45 -2.17
C ARG A 27 -0.42 -10.96 -2.47
N ALA A 28 -1.32 -10.57 -3.37
CA ALA A 28 -1.54 -9.16 -3.71
C ALA A 28 -1.98 -8.34 -2.48
N ARG A 29 -2.92 -8.88 -1.68
CA ARG A 29 -3.32 -8.25 -0.41
C ARG A 29 -2.17 -8.15 0.58
N GLN A 30 -1.30 -9.16 0.65
CA GLN A 30 -0.14 -9.11 1.53
C GLN A 30 0.88 -8.07 1.06
N GLN A 31 1.13 -7.98 -0.24
CA GLN A 31 2.01 -6.96 -0.81
C GLN A 31 1.49 -5.55 -0.48
N GLN A 32 0.19 -5.30 -0.70
CA GLN A 32 -0.43 -4.01 -0.38
C GLN A 32 -0.23 -3.62 1.08
N LYS A 33 -0.46 -4.56 2.02
CA LYS A 33 -0.23 -4.32 3.45
C LYS A 33 1.21 -3.94 3.77
N LEU A 34 2.18 -4.59 3.12
CA LEU A 34 3.60 -4.30 3.33
C LEU A 34 3.98 -2.94 2.72
N ASP A 35 3.43 -2.59 1.57
CA ASP A 35 3.65 -1.29 0.93
C ASP A 35 3.04 -0.16 1.77
N ASP A 36 1.86 -0.36 2.35
CA ASP A 36 1.24 0.62 3.25
C ASP A 36 2.04 0.81 4.54
N ALA A 37 2.60 -0.26 5.11
CA ALA A 37 3.49 -0.16 6.26
C ALA A 37 4.78 0.62 5.91
N CYS A 38 5.37 0.37 4.75
CA CYS A 38 6.52 1.14 4.25
C CYS A 38 6.17 2.62 4.10
N LYS A 39 5.03 2.96 3.46
CA LYS A 39 4.59 4.35 3.29
C LYS A 39 4.41 5.06 4.62
N GLN A 40 3.76 4.42 5.60
CA GLN A 40 3.56 5.01 6.92
C GLN A 40 4.88 5.25 7.64
N ALA A 41 5.80 4.28 7.63
CA ALA A 41 7.12 4.42 8.26
C ALA A 41 7.95 5.55 7.62
N ARG A 42 7.88 5.68 6.29
CA ARG A 42 8.52 6.77 5.54
C ARG A 42 7.91 8.12 5.89
N GLU A 43 6.59 8.24 5.94
CA GLU A 43 5.91 9.50 6.19
C GLU A 43 6.28 10.13 7.54
N VAL A 44 6.49 9.30 8.57
CA VAL A 44 7.00 9.76 9.88
C VAL A 44 8.35 10.47 9.77
N LYS A 45 9.22 10.05 8.84
CA LYS A 45 10.53 10.65 8.59
C LYS A 45 10.45 11.82 7.61
N ILE A 46 9.57 11.74 6.62
CA ILE A 46 9.41 12.73 5.56
C ILE A 46 8.70 13.99 6.06
N ALA A 47 7.64 13.86 6.85
CA ALA A 47 6.82 14.98 7.32
C ALA A 47 7.65 16.14 7.94
N PRO A 48 8.56 15.93 8.92
CA PRO A 48 9.34 17.03 9.48
C PRO A 48 10.29 17.68 8.45
N LEU A 49 10.81 16.92 7.49
CA LEU A 49 11.65 17.44 6.42
C LEU A 49 10.84 18.25 5.41
N ARG A 50 9.61 17.79 5.11
CA ARG A 50 8.66 18.50 4.25
C ARG A 50 8.30 19.86 4.84
N GLU A 51 8.00 19.92 6.14
CA GLU A 51 7.75 21.21 6.81
C GLU A 51 8.97 22.12 6.82
N ALA A 52 10.19 21.57 6.98
CA ALA A 52 11.42 22.36 6.91
C ALA A 52 11.60 23.02 5.53
N VAL A 53 11.43 22.27 4.44
CA VAL A 53 11.55 22.84 3.08
C VAL A 53 10.40 23.78 2.72
N ILE A 54 9.20 23.57 3.29
CA ILE A 54 8.09 24.52 3.16
C ILE A 54 8.44 25.85 3.83
N LYS A 55 9.01 25.79 5.04
CA LYS A 55 9.46 26.99 5.75
C LYS A 55 10.53 27.73 4.96
N ASP A 56 11.54 27.03 4.44
CA ASP A 56 12.58 27.63 3.62
C ASP A 56 11.99 28.30 2.36
N CYS A 57 10.99 27.68 1.74
CA CYS A 57 10.26 28.26 0.60
C CYS A 57 9.53 29.56 0.99
N ILE A 58 8.86 29.60 2.14
CA ILE A 58 8.17 30.81 2.64
C ILE A 58 9.18 31.93 2.89
N ASP A 59 10.35 31.61 3.44
CA ASP A 59 11.42 32.58 3.70
C ASP A 59 11.96 33.24 2.40
N THR A 60 11.71 32.64 1.22
CA THR A 60 12.00 33.26 -0.10
C THR A 60 10.96 34.28 -0.58
N GLY A 61 9.89 34.51 0.19
CA GLY A 61 8.81 35.45 -0.12
C GLY A 61 7.65 34.85 -0.90
N LYS A 62 7.54 33.53 -0.98
CA LYS A 62 6.38 32.82 -1.56
C LYS A 62 5.25 32.69 -0.55
N THR A 63 4.03 32.51 -1.03
CA THR A 63 2.88 32.28 -0.14
C THR A 63 2.97 30.88 0.47
N GLU A 64 2.42 30.71 1.68
CA GLU A 64 2.35 29.40 2.33
C GLU A 64 1.60 28.37 1.45
N GLU A 65 0.51 28.79 0.81
CA GLU A 65 -0.28 27.93 -0.08
C GLU A 65 0.56 27.42 -1.25
N ASP A 66 1.30 28.30 -1.95
CA ASP A 66 2.17 27.91 -3.06
C ASP A 66 3.26 26.95 -2.59
N CYS A 67 3.88 27.22 -1.44
CA CYS A 67 4.95 26.39 -0.89
C CYS A 67 4.45 25.00 -0.49
N ARG A 68 3.27 24.91 0.14
CA ARG A 68 2.65 23.62 0.51
C ARG A 68 2.28 22.82 -0.73
N LYS A 69 1.66 23.47 -1.72
CA LYS A 69 1.31 22.83 -2.99
C LYS A 69 2.55 22.33 -3.74
N PHE A 70 3.60 23.12 -3.79
CA PHE A 70 4.85 22.76 -4.46
C PHE A 70 5.57 21.57 -3.79
N ASN A 71 5.57 21.52 -2.45
CA ASN A 71 6.26 20.49 -1.68
C ASN A 71 5.35 19.33 -1.23
N GLN A 72 4.12 19.22 -1.74
CA GLN A 72 3.16 18.19 -1.30
C GLN A 72 3.72 16.76 -1.49
N ASP A 73 4.45 16.52 -2.58
CA ASP A 73 5.04 15.23 -2.93
C ASP A 73 6.51 15.13 -2.50
N TYR A 74 6.97 16.03 -1.61
CA TYR A 74 8.33 15.98 -1.09
C TYR A 74 8.59 14.61 -0.45
N GLY A 75 9.70 13.99 -0.86
CA GLY A 75 10.11 12.67 -0.39
C GLY A 75 9.56 11.50 -1.22
N GLU A 76 8.63 11.76 -2.15
CA GLU A 76 8.14 10.75 -3.08
C GLU A 76 9.06 10.55 -4.30
N LYS A 77 8.77 9.51 -5.08
CA LYS A 77 9.53 9.19 -6.29
C LYS A 77 9.37 10.31 -7.32
N MET A 78 10.48 10.88 -7.75
CA MET A 78 10.52 11.95 -8.76
C MET A 78 11.41 11.52 -9.93
N GLY A 79 10.79 11.19 -11.07
CA GLY A 79 11.49 10.70 -12.26
C GLY A 79 12.34 9.46 -11.95
N ASN A 80 13.65 9.56 -12.16
CA ASN A 80 14.63 8.49 -11.89
C ASN A 80 15.16 8.47 -10.45
N ARG A 81 14.80 9.44 -9.60
CA ARG A 81 15.21 9.44 -8.19
C ARG A 81 14.29 8.53 -7.40
N ALA A 82 14.88 7.61 -6.65
CA ALA A 82 14.14 6.81 -5.68
C ALA A 82 13.47 7.73 -4.65
N ALA A 83 12.33 7.29 -4.13
CA ALA A 83 11.70 7.95 -3.00
C ALA A 83 12.62 7.89 -1.77
N LEU A 84 12.45 8.82 -0.83
CA LEU A 84 13.30 8.88 0.37
C LEU A 84 12.98 7.74 1.35
N PHE A 85 13.98 7.30 2.11
CA PHE A 85 13.85 6.29 3.18
C PHE A 85 13.36 4.91 2.73
N MET A 86 13.70 4.50 1.51
CA MET A 86 13.36 3.16 0.98
C MET A 86 14.15 2.01 1.63
N ASP A 87 15.17 2.33 2.41
CA ASP A 87 16.01 1.42 3.18
C ASP A 87 15.44 1.07 4.56
N LEU A 88 14.32 1.69 4.97
CA LEU A 88 13.63 1.34 6.21
C LEU A 88 13.22 -0.15 6.25
N PRO A 89 13.24 -0.81 7.43
CA PRO A 89 12.95 -2.24 7.56
C PRO A 89 11.63 -2.67 6.91
N GLU A 90 10.59 -1.85 7.03
CA GLU A 90 9.27 -2.07 6.44
C GLU A 90 9.33 -2.10 4.91
N CYS A 91 10.08 -1.17 4.32
CA CYS A 91 10.28 -1.06 2.88
C CYS A 91 11.14 -2.20 2.34
N VAL A 92 12.19 -2.59 3.06
CA VAL A 92 13.00 -3.77 2.72
C VAL A 92 12.15 -5.04 2.77
N LYS A 93 11.26 -5.17 3.75
CA LYS A 93 10.34 -6.31 3.86
C LYS A 93 9.35 -6.35 2.69
N ALA A 94 8.76 -5.21 2.33
CA ALA A 94 7.88 -5.08 1.17
C ALA A 94 8.59 -5.46 -0.13
N PHE A 95 9.82 -4.97 -0.31
CA PHE A 95 10.64 -5.27 -1.48
C PHE A 95 10.99 -6.77 -1.59
N LYS A 96 11.39 -7.40 -0.48
CA LYS A 96 11.69 -8.84 -0.46
C LYS A 96 10.48 -9.69 -0.80
N HIS A 97 9.29 -9.36 -0.28
CA HIS A 97 8.05 -10.07 -0.61
C HIS A 97 7.72 -9.97 -2.11
N ASN A 98 7.86 -8.79 -2.69
CA ASN A 98 7.63 -8.58 -4.12
C ASN A 98 8.62 -9.37 -5.00
N GLN A 99 9.90 -9.38 -4.63
CA GLN A 99 10.92 -10.16 -5.35
C GLN A 99 10.65 -11.66 -5.31
N SER A 100 10.28 -12.22 -4.15
CA SER A 100 9.94 -13.64 -4.08
C SER A 100 8.77 -14.00 -4.98
N ASN A 101 7.79 -13.10 -5.13
CA ASN A 101 6.65 -13.33 -6.01
C ASN A 101 7.03 -13.35 -7.49
N ARG A 102 7.98 -12.49 -7.90
CA ARG A 102 8.46 -12.43 -9.29
C ARG A 102 9.32 -13.64 -9.66
N SER A 103 10.10 -14.17 -8.72
CA SER A 103 10.95 -15.34 -8.97
C SER A 103 10.16 -16.65 -9.12
N THR A 104 8.90 -16.69 -8.69
CA THR A 104 8.04 -17.89 -8.74
C THR A 104 7.07 -17.92 -9.92
N ARG A 105 7.05 -16.88 -10.75
CA ARG A 105 6.23 -16.79 -11.97
C ARG A 105 7.13 -17.01 -13.19
#